data_AF-A0A6J6HLG3-F1
#
_entry.id   AF-A0A6J6HLG3-F1
#
_cell.length_a   1.000
_cell.length_b   1.000
_cell.length_c   1.000
_cell.angle_alpha   90.00
_cell.angle_beta   90.00
_cell.angle_gamma   90.00
#
_symmetry.space_group_name_H-M   'P 1'
#
loop_
_entity.id
_entity.type
_entity.pdbx_description
1 polymer ?
#
loop_
_entity_poly.entity_id
_entity_poly.type
_entity_poly.pdbx_seq_one_letter_code
_entity_poly.pdbx_strand_id
1 'polypeptide(L)'
;MANRLVSFARSSWWFAATLVWATTRAITTVLFLVAASIQGDNYWTKANPPYFDFLNIWDAEWFWRIFDHGYPLELPLSTSGQVLQNEWAFMPVFPGLVKALNLATGVDFKFLAPLLSTVFSFAAAIVILRIFERYLSRGQALWALAFVGLWCASPVLQVGYAESLGLLLLALTLWQIIERNYLVALLPMSVLAFTRPGVLALSLMLALLWLTRWWQARNQPSTFDTRERISLALSAVLSGVLGLGWTITAAVATGRPDAYLATEMAWRQVYVGGTSFAPFEGWIASFDYHFGSGFGFVGLALGFALIAWMLKAETMQKLGLELRLWVSSYSLYLLAVFFPQSSTFRLALPLFALAGALALATSRASKSVKVLLVLSLIALQFAWMLACWVFVAPDFTPP
;
A
#
# COMPACT_ATOMS: atom_id res chain seq x y z
N MET A 1 29.49 30.79 -5.10
CA MET A 1 28.70 30.15 -4.02
C MET A 1 27.62 29.21 -4.57
N ALA A 2 26.79 29.65 -5.54
CA ALA A 2 25.79 28.82 -6.21
C ALA A 2 26.34 27.50 -6.83
N ASN A 3 27.47 27.54 -7.55
CA ASN A 3 28.06 26.32 -8.13
C ASN A 3 28.54 25.31 -7.08
N ARG A 4 28.98 25.74 -5.89
CA ARG A 4 29.37 24.84 -4.79
C ARG A 4 28.15 24.27 -4.07
N LEU A 5 27.09 25.04 -3.90
CA LEU A 5 25.82 24.56 -3.35
C LEU A 5 25.16 23.55 -4.29
N VAL A 6 25.19 23.79 -5.60
CA VAL A 6 24.69 22.86 -6.62
C VAL A 6 25.56 21.59 -6.69
N SER A 7 26.90 21.69 -6.56
CA SER A 7 27.77 20.51 -6.51
C SER A 7 27.57 19.70 -5.23
N PHE A 8 27.41 20.36 -4.08
CA PHE A 8 27.13 19.71 -2.79
C PHE A 8 25.75 19.04 -2.80
N ALA A 9 24.71 19.74 -3.26
CA ALA A 9 23.37 19.18 -3.44
C ALA A 9 23.40 17.96 -4.37
N ARG A 10 24.05 18.05 -5.54
CA ARG A 10 24.22 16.92 -6.47
C ARG A 10 24.98 15.73 -5.87
N SER A 11 25.91 15.97 -4.94
CA SER A 11 26.65 14.89 -4.27
C SER A 11 25.83 14.18 -3.18
N SER A 12 24.84 14.88 -2.61
CA SER A 12 24.01 14.34 -1.54
C SER A 12 23.04 13.26 -2.05
N TRP A 13 22.94 12.16 -1.32
CA TRP A 13 22.08 11.02 -1.67
C TRP A 13 20.59 11.41 -1.74
N TRP A 14 20.16 12.34 -0.88
CA TRP A 14 18.78 12.80 -0.79
C TRP A 14 18.34 13.66 -1.98
N PHE A 15 19.25 14.40 -2.61
CA PHE A 15 18.91 15.21 -3.79
C PHE A 15 18.48 14.35 -4.98
N ALA A 16 19.18 13.23 -5.23
CA ALA A 16 18.82 12.31 -6.29
C ALA A 16 17.46 11.63 -6.02
N ALA A 17 17.20 11.25 -4.76
CA ALA A 17 15.89 10.73 -4.33
C ALA A 17 14.78 11.75 -4.60
N THR A 18 15.03 13.01 -4.22
CA THR A 18 14.11 14.14 -4.38
C THR A 18 13.80 14.37 -5.85
N LEU A 19 14.81 14.33 -6.72
CA LEU A 19 14.60 14.55 -8.15
C LEU A 19 13.75 13.43 -8.77
N VAL A 20 14.05 12.16 -8.47
CA VAL A 20 13.25 11.02 -8.96
C VAL A 20 11.81 11.14 -8.46
N TRP A 21 11.61 11.31 -7.16
CA TRP A 21 10.29 11.48 -6.56
C TRP A 21 9.52 12.65 -7.19
N ALA A 22 10.11 13.84 -7.22
CA ALA A 22 9.48 15.05 -7.75
C ALA A 22 9.11 14.89 -9.23
N THR A 23 9.96 14.24 -10.02
CA THR A 23 9.69 13.96 -11.44
C THR A 23 8.48 13.04 -11.58
N THR A 24 8.43 11.95 -10.80
CA THR A 24 7.29 11.02 -10.87
C THR A 24 5.99 11.68 -10.42
N ARG A 25 6.00 12.53 -9.38
CA ARG A 25 4.83 13.30 -8.93
C ARG A 25 4.42 14.37 -9.93
N ALA A 26 5.35 15.03 -10.59
CA ALA A 26 5.04 16.00 -11.64
C ALA A 26 4.35 15.31 -12.82
N ILE A 27 4.83 14.14 -13.25
CA ILE A 27 4.18 13.33 -14.30
C ILE A 27 2.77 12.94 -13.86
N THR A 28 2.60 12.37 -12.67
CA THR A 28 1.29 12.01 -12.12
C THR A 28 0.34 13.21 -12.06
N THR A 29 0.84 14.39 -11.68
CA THR A 29 0.06 15.64 -11.64
C THR A 29 -0.45 16.03 -13.03
N VAL A 30 0.41 15.94 -14.06
CA VAL A 30 0.00 16.18 -15.45
C VAL A 30 -1.06 15.16 -15.88
N LEU A 31 -0.87 13.87 -15.57
CA LEU A 31 -1.86 12.83 -15.89
C LEU A 31 -3.20 13.09 -15.20
N PHE A 32 -3.21 13.53 -13.94
CA PHE A 32 -4.44 13.93 -13.25
C PHE A 32 -5.12 15.12 -13.90
N LEU A 33 -4.37 16.13 -14.34
CA LEU A 33 -4.95 17.29 -15.06
C LEU A 33 -5.59 16.86 -16.38
N VAL A 34 -4.95 15.95 -17.12
CA VAL A 34 -5.52 15.37 -18.35
C VAL A 34 -6.76 14.54 -18.03
N ALA A 35 -6.71 13.66 -17.04
CA ALA A 35 -7.85 12.84 -16.64
C ALA A 35 -9.02 13.69 -16.11
N ALA A 36 -8.74 14.74 -15.34
CA ALA A 36 -9.75 15.69 -14.89
C ALA A 36 -10.42 16.41 -16.08
N SER A 37 -9.66 16.77 -17.12
CA SER A 37 -10.19 17.46 -18.32
C SER A 37 -11.13 16.62 -19.19
N ILE A 38 -11.27 15.32 -18.90
CA ILE A 38 -12.20 14.41 -19.57
C ILE A 38 -13.24 13.82 -18.62
N GLN A 39 -13.20 14.17 -17.33
CA GLN A 39 -14.16 13.69 -16.34
C GLN A 39 -15.51 14.36 -16.58
N GLY A 40 -16.55 13.55 -16.78
CA GLY A 40 -17.94 14.01 -16.85
C GLY A 40 -18.53 14.34 -15.47
N ASP A 41 -19.72 14.94 -15.47
CA ASP A 41 -20.54 15.16 -14.27
C ASP A 41 -20.75 13.85 -13.50
N ASN A 42 -20.59 13.87 -12.18
CA ASN A 42 -20.78 12.71 -11.32
C ASN A 42 -21.30 13.11 -9.93
N TYR A 43 -21.34 12.15 -9.02
CA TYR A 43 -21.81 12.31 -7.64
C TYR A 43 -21.00 13.35 -6.84
N TRP A 44 -19.68 13.41 -7.04
CA TRP A 44 -18.78 14.29 -6.29
C TRP A 44 -18.59 15.66 -6.93
N THR A 45 -18.48 15.71 -8.26
CA THR A 45 -18.06 16.92 -8.98
C THR A 45 -18.83 17.16 -10.28
N LYS A 46 -18.82 18.42 -10.73
CA LYS A 46 -19.17 18.78 -12.11
C LYS A 46 -18.06 18.35 -13.08
N ALA A 47 -18.39 18.35 -14.37
CA ALA A 47 -17.48 18.01 -15.46
C ALA A 47 -16.27 18.93 -15.47
N ASN A 48 -15.13 18.38 -15.87
CA ASN A 48 -13.84 19.08 -15.88
C ASN A 48 -13.49 19.70 -14.51
N PRO A 49 -13.53 18.92 -13.41
CA PRO A 49 -13.31 19.45 -12.08
C PRO A 49 -11.89 20.03 -11.92
N PRO A 50 -11.72 21.07 -11.08
CA PRO A 50 -10.39 21.53 -10.69
C PRO A 50 -9.57 20.41 -10.05
N TYR A 51 -8.24 20.53 -10.14
CA TYR A 51 -7.30 19.49 -9.68
C TYR A 51 -7.62 18.94 -8.29
N PHE A 52 -7.76 19.81 -7.28
CA PHE A 52 -8.02 19.36 -5.91
C PHE A 52 -9.41 18.73 -5.72
N ASP A 53 -10.42 19.13 -6.48
CA ASP A 53 -11.72 18.45 -6.44
C ASP A 53 -11.59 17.03 -6.99
N PHE A 54 -10.86 16.87 -8.10
CA PHE A 54 -10.61 15.57 -8.72
C PHE A 54 -9.75 14.62 -7.88
N LEU A 55 -8.96 15.13 -6.94
CA LEU A 55 -8.17 14.30 -6.01
C LEU A 55 -8.97 13.81 -4.78
N ASN A 56 -10.17 14.34 -4.54
CA ASN A 56 -10.99 14.06 -3.36
C ASN A 56 -12.27 13.28 -3.69
N ILE A 57 -12.26 12.51 -4.77
CA ILE A 57 -13.31 11.55 -5.11
C ILE A 57 -12.98 10.15 -4.54
N TRP A 58 -13.89 9.19 -4.69
CA TRP A 58 -13.70 7.80 -4.24
C TRP A 58 -13.40 7.70 -2.74
N ASP A 59 -12.33 6.99 -2.33
CA ASP A 59 -12.07 6.70 -0.92
C ASP A 59 -11.72 7.95 -0.09
N ALA A 60 -11.36 9.06 -0.73
CA ALA A 60 -11.15 10.32 -0.05
C ALA A 60 -12.42 10.78 0.66
N GLU A 61 -13.61 10.41 0.14
CA GLU A 61 -14.89 10.65 0.81
C GLU A 61 -14.99 9.94 2.15
N TRP A 62 -14.54 8.68 2.27
CA TRP A 62 -14.58 7.95 3.54
C TRP A 62 -13.63 8.55 4.57
N PHE A 63 -12.45 8.97 4.14
CA PHE A 63 -11.54 9.72 5.00
C PHE A 63 -12.12 11.08 5.41
N TRP A 64 -12.85 11.77 4.52
CA TRP A 64 -13.55 13.01 4.83
C TRP A 64 -14.69 12.78 5.84
N ARG A 65 -15.48 11.71 5.69
CA ARG A 65 -16.55 11.33 6.64
C ARG A 65 -15.98 11.09 8.04
N ILE A 66 -14.87 10.37 8.15
CA ILE A 66 -14.18 10.17 9.44
C ILE A 66 -13.66 11.51 10.00
N PHE A 67 -13.08 12.35 9.14
CA PHE A 67 -12.61 13.68 9.52
C PHE A 67 -13.74 14.56 10.08
N ASP A 68 -14.95 14.50 9.51
CA ASP A 68 -16.05 15.39 9.88
C ASP A 68 -16.95 14.82 10.99
N HIS A 69 -17.26 13.52 10.93
CA HIS A 69 -18.28 12.88 11.76
C HIS A 69 -17.74 11.72 12.63
N GLY A 70 -16.52 11.27 12.40
CA GLY A 70 -15.94 10.12 13.13
C GLY A 70 -16.52 8.78 12.67
N TYR A 71 -16.71 7.86 13.61
CA TYR A 71 -17.19 6.49 13.34
C TYR A 71 -18.59 6.27 13.90
N PRO A 72 -19.49 5.60 13.16
CA PRO A 72 -20.81 5.27 13.66
C PRO A 72 -20.72 4.20 14.75
N LEU A 73 -21.43 4.40 15.87
CA LEU A 73 -21.54 3.40 16.94
C LEU A 73 -22.51 2.27 16.55
N GLU A 74 -23.58 2.61 15.83
CA GLU A 74 -24.51 1.66 15.23
C GLU A 74 -24.22 1.52 13.74
N LEU A 75 -23.94 0.29 13.28
CA LEU A 75 -23.61 0.06 11.88
C LEU A 75 -24.83 0.30 10.99
N PRO A 76 -24.68 1.03 9.87
CA PRO A 76 -25.77 1.24 8.94
C PRO A 76 -26.22 -0.09 8.33
N LEU A 77 -27.53 -0.31 8.27
CA LEU A 77 -28.13 -1.53 7.73
C LEU A 77 -28.97 -1.22 6.49
N SER A 78 -28.98 -2.15 5.54
CA SER A 78 -29.90 -2.16 4.41
C SER A 78 -31.33 -2.46 4.87
N THR A 79 -32.30 -2.30 3.96
CA THR A 79 -33.70 -2.74 4.19
C THR A 79 -33.83 -4.25 4.45
N SER A 80 -32.85 -5.05 4.01
CA SER A 80 -32.76 -6.49 4.27
C SER A 80 -31.95 -6.84 5.53
N GLY A 81 -31.49 -5.84 6.30
CA GLY A 81 -30.73 -6.03 7.54
C GLY A 81 -29.25 -6.34 7.35
N GLN A 82 -28.71 -6.19 6.14
CA GLN A 82 -27.28 -6.37 5.87
C GLN A 82 -26.49 -5.11 6.20
N VAL A 83 -25.28 -5.26 6.74
CA VAL A 83 -24.39 -4.12 6.99
C VAL A 83 -24.01 -3.46 5.66
N LEU A 84 -24.14 -2.14 5.61
CA LEU A 84 -23.74 -1.31 4.47
C LEU A 84 -22.27 -0.87 4.60
N GLN A 85 -21.69 -0.45 3.47
CA GLN A 85 -20.37 0.20 3.45
C GLN A 85 -20.36 1.40 4.40
N ASN A 86 -19.33 1.49 5.23
CA ASN A 86 -19.23 2.50 6.26
C ASN A 86 -17.77 2.78 6.65
N GLU A 87 -17.58 3.78 7.50
CA GLU A 87 -16.30 4.35 7.90
C GLU A 87 -15.36 3.34 8.57
N TRP A 88 -15.87 2.28 9.21
CA TRP A 88 -15.02 1.27 9.89
C TRP A 88 -14.08 0.50 8.95
N ALA A 89 -14.30 0.56 7.62
CA ALA A 89 -13.35 0.05 6.62
C ALA A 89 -12.05 0.87 6.54
N PHE A 90 -12.05 2.13 7.02
CA PHE A 90 -10.95 3.06 6.92
C PHE A 90 -10.43 3.47 8.30
N MET A 91 -9.11 3.40 8.49
CA MET A 91 -8.50 3.56 9.81
C MET A 91 -8.16 5.02 10.17
N PRO A 92 -8.06 5.36 11.47
CA PRO A 92 -8.25 6.74 11.92
C PRO A 92 -7.02 7.64 11.80
N VAL A 93 -5.81 7.09 11.69
CA VAL A 93 -4.58 7.89 11.84
C VAL A 93 -4.47 8.97 10.76
N PHE A 94 -4.69 8.63 9.50
CA PHE A 94 -4.59 9.59 8.41
C PHE A 94 -5.63 10.72 8.50
N PRO A 95 -6.96 10.46 8.58
CA PRO A 95 -7.94 11.53 8.69
C PRO A 95 -7.81 12.30 10.02
N GLY A 96 -7.36 11.66 11.10
CA GLY A 96 -7.05 12.32 12.37
C GLY A 96 -5.90 13.33 12.25
N LEU A 97 -4.84 13.01 11.51
CA LEU A 97 -3.75 13.96 11.21
C LEU A 97 -4.23 15.14 10.37
N VAL A 98 -5.09 14.89 9.37
CA VAL A 98 -5.72 15.96 8.58
C VAL A 98 -6.59 16.85 9.47
N LYS A 99 -7.36 16.27 10.40
CA LYS A 99 -8.17 17.02 11.38
C LYS A 99 -7.32 17.90 12.29
N ALA A 100 -6.22 17.36 12.82
CA ALA A 100 -5.32 18.14 13.66
C ALA A 100 -4.72 19.35 12.91
N LEU A 101 -4.33 19.18 11.65
CA LEU A 101 -3.82 20.28 10.81
C LEU A 101 -4.92 21.28 10.46
N ASN A 102 -6.14 20.82 10.17
CA ASN A 102 -7.28 21.70 9.92
C ASN A 102 -7.57 22.57 11.15
N LEU A 103 -7.63 21.98 12.35
CA LEU A 103 -7.84 22.74 13.59
C LEU A 103 -6.73 23.77 13.87
N ALA A 104 -5.49 23.46 13.46
CA ALA A 104 -4.35 24.35 13.66
C ALA A 104 -4.24 25.49 12.63
N THR A 105 -4.73 25.27 11.40
CA THR A 105 -4.48 26.18 10.26
C THR A 105 -5.73 26.79 9.63
N GLY A 106 -6.90 26.20 9.87
CA GLY A 106 -8.16 26.53 9.19
C GLY A 106 -8.24 26.07 7.73
N VAL A 107 -7.24 25.36 7.21
CA VAL A 107 -7.23 24.90 5.80
C VAL A 107 -8.12 23.68 5.64
N ASP A 108 -8.95 23.66 4.60
CA ASP A 108 -9.91 22.58 4.35
C ASP A 108 -9.26 21.23 4.03
N PHE A 109 -9.98 20.14 4.36
CA PHE A 109 -9.61 18.75 4.05
C PHE A 109 -9.20 18.57 2.58
N LYS A 110 -9.96 19.19 1.67
CA LYS A 110 -9.74 19.17 0.21
C LYS A 110 -8.29 19.46 -0.19
N PHE A 111 -7.62 20.36 0.52
CA PHE A 111 -6.23 20.71 0.26
C PHE A 111 -5.27 19.92 1.17
N LEU A 112 -5.59 19.83 2.47
CA LEU A 112 -4.70 19.20 3.44
C LEU A 112 -4.46 17.72 3.16
N ALA A 113 -5.49 16.94 2.83
CA ALA A 113 -5.37 15.50 2.64
C ALA A 113 -4.41 15.13 1.48
N PRO A 114 -4.59 15.62 0.24
CA PRO A 114 -3.65 15.31 -0.85
C PRO A 114 -2.25 15.89 -0.64
N LEU A 115 -2.12 17.07 -0.02
CA LEU A 115 -0.80 17.65 0.31
C LEU A 115 -0.06 16.79 1.34
N LEU A 116 -0.74 16.36 2.40
CA LEU A 116 -0.17 15.50 3.43
C LEU A 116 0.23 14.14 2.87
N SER A 117 -0.61 13.53 2.01
CA SER A 117 -0.27 12.31 1.28
C SER A 117 0.99 12.51 0.42
N THR A 118 1.08 13.62 -0.30
CA THR A 118 2.25 13.96 -1.12
C THR A 118 3.52 14.06 -0.27
N VAL A 119 3.46 14.71 0.89
CA VAL A 119 4.58 14.82 1.85
C VAL A 119 4.99 13.44 2.39
N PHE A 120 4.04 12.59 2.79
CA PHE A 120 4.35 11.25 3.24
C PHE A 120 4.94 10.38 2.13
N SER A 121 4.52 10.57 0.86
CA SER A 121 5.11 9.84 -0.27
C SER A 121 6.57 10.22 -0.49
N PHE A 122 6.95 11.48 -0.24
CA PHE A 122 8.34 11.93 -0.29
C PHE A 122 9.17 11.29 0.81
N ALA A 123 8.67 11.31 2.05
CA ALA A 123 9.33 10.65 3.17
C ALA A 123 9.48 9.14 2.92
N ALA A 124 8.45 8.48 2.39
CA ALA A 124 8.50 7.07 2.02
C ALA A 124 9.56 6.82 0.94
N ALA A 125 9.64 7.67 -0.09
CA ALA A 125 10.63 7.56 -1.15
C ALA A 125 12.08 7.64 -0.61
N ILE A 126 12.33 8.50 0.39
CA ILE A 126 13.62 8.58 1.07
C ILE A 126 13.97 7.26 1.77
N VAL A 127 13.05 6.71 2.56
CA VAL A 127 13.30 5.47 3.32
C VAL A 127 13.43 4.27 2.38
N ILE A 128 12.58 4.17 1.36
CA ILE A 128 12.64 3.11 0.34
C ILE A 128 13.96 3.14 -0.42
N LEU A 129 14.46 4.32 -0.78
CA LEU A 129 15.78 4.44 -1.41
C LEU A 129 16.87 3.87 -0.50
N ARG A 130 16.84 4.21 0.79
CA ARG A 130 17.80 3.69 1.77
C ARG A 130 17.74 2.17 1.88
N ILE A 131 16.54 1.59 1.91
CA ILE A 131 16.35 0.13 1.89
C ILE A 131 17.02 -0.47 0.65
N PHE A 132 16.76 0.10 -0.54
CA PHE A 132 17.36 -0.40 -1.77
C PHE A 132 18.89 -0.27 -1.79
N GLU A 133 19.45 0.80 -1.25
CA GLU A 133 20.90 1.00 -1.15
C GLU A 133 21.61 -0.04 -0.25
N ARG A 134 20.89 -0.81 0.57
CA ARG A 134 21.47 -1.95 1.32
C ARG A 134 21.81 -3.15 0.41
N TYR A 135 21.14 -3.27 -0.73
CA TYR A 135 21.22 -4.44 -1.61
C TYR A 135 21.66 -4.11 -3.03
N LEU A 136 21.47 -2.86 -3.46
CA LEU A 136 21.64 -2.39 -4.83
C LEU A 136 22.68 -1.28 -4.91
N SER A 137 23.34 -1.17 -6.07
CA SER A 137 24.12 0.04 -6.36
C SER A 137 23.22 1.28 -6.40
N ARG A 138 23.76 2.46 -6.11
CA ARG A 138 22.99 3.72 -6.11
C ARG A 138 22.17 3.94 -7.39
N GLY A 139 22.72 3.61 -8.55
CA GLY A 139 22.00 3.72 -9.83
C GLY A 139 20.82 2.74 -9.95
N GLN A 140 20.99 1.51 -9.49
CA GLN A 140 19.91 0.51 -9.44
C GLN A 140 18.85 0.87 -8.39
N ALA A 141 19.25 1.43 -7.24
CA ALA A 141 18.33 1.88 -6.20
C ALA A 141 17.45 3.05 -6.67
N LEU A 142 18.03 4.04 -7.37
CA LEU A 142 17.28 5.13 -8.00
C LEU A 142 16.35 4.61 -9.11
N TRP A 143 16.79 3.62 -9.88
CA TRP A 143 15.97 2.98 -10.91
C TRP A 143 14.79 2.20 -10.31
N ALA A 144 15.01 1.49 -9.20
CA ALA A 144 13.96 0.85 -8.42
C ALA A 144 12.97 1.88 -7.86
N LEU A 145 13.46 3.00 -7.34
CA LEU A 145 12.61 4.08 -6.85
C LEU A 145 11.75 4.70 -7.97
N ALA A 146 12.29 4.83 -9.18
CA ALA A 146 11.52 5.28 -10.34
C ALA A 146 10.39 4.31 -10.68
N PHE A 147 10.61 2.99 -10.62
CA PHE A 147 9.53 2.00 -10.78
C PHE A 147 8.44 2.14 -9.71
N VAL A 148 8.80 2.40 -8.45
CA VAL A 148 7.81 2.65 -7.38
C VAL A 148 6.99 3.91 -7.68
N GLY A 149 7.66 5.00 -8.06
CA GLY A 149 6.99 6.27 -8.37
C GLY A 149 6.20 6.27 -9.69
N LEU A 150 6.49 5.36 -10.61
CA LEU A 150 5.80 5.21 -11.90
C LEU A 150 4.86 3.99 -11.94
N TRP A 151 4.71 3.25 -10.86
CA TRP A 151 3.73 2.15 -10.75
C TRP A 151 2.35 2.64 -11.20
N CYS A 152 1.56 1.77 -11.83
CA CYS A 152 0.29 2.16 -12.46
C CYS A 152 -0.68 2.84 -11.48
N ALA A 153 -0.77 2.33 -10.25
CA ALA A 153 -1.58 2.91 -9.19
C ALA A 153 -0.80 3.83 -8.24
N SER A 154 0.41 4.27 -8.60
CA SER A 154 1.13 5.31 -7.84
C SER A 154 0.45 6.68 -7.78
N PRO A 155 -0.58 7.04 -8.59
CA PRO A 155 -1.30 8.29 -8.40
C PRO A 155 -1.89 8.49 -7.01
N VAL A 156 -2.28 7.42 -6.33
CA VAL A 156 -2.77 7.45 -4.95
C VAL A 156 -1.77 8.04 -3.94
N LEU A 157 -0.49 8.14 -4.33
CA LEU A 157 0.56 8.72 -3.50
C LEU A 157 0.49 10.26 -3.40
N GLN A 158 -0.46 10.90 -4.08
CA GLN A 158 -0.70 12.34 -4.02
C GLN A 158 -2.19 12.71 -3.96
N VAL A 159 -3.06 11.76 -3.60
CA VAL A 159 -4.50 12.00 -3.36
C VAL A 159 -4.84 11.91 -1.88
N GLY A 160 -6.07 12.24 -1.47
CA GLY A 160 -6.52 12.28 -0.06
C GLY A 160 -6.67 10.90 0.62
N TYR A 161 -5.69 10.01 0.43
CA TYR A 161 -5.70 8.60 0.79
C TYR A 161 -4.59 8.27 1.82
N ALA A 162 -4.79 7.23 2.64
CA ALA A 162 -3.83 6.81 3.68
C ALA A 162 -2.58 6.06 3.14
N GLU A 163 -2.57 5.73 1.85
CA GLU A 163 -1.58 4.95 1.11
C GLU A 163 -0.15 5.40 1.39
N SER A 164 0.12 6.69 1.24
CA SER A 164 1.46 7.27 1.41
C SER A 164 1.98 7.16 2.84
N LEU A 165 1.11 7.38 3.84
CA LEU A 165 1.46 7.23 5.24
C LEU A 165 1.70 5.76 5.58
N GLY A 166 0.82 4.86 5.12
CA GLY A 166 0.98 3.43 5.28
C GLY A 166 2.29 2.92 4.66
N LEU A 167 2.64 3.40 3.45
CA LEU A 167 3.88 3.05 2.77
C LEU A 167 5.12 3.55 3.52
N LEU A 168 5.08 4.77 4.07
CA LEU A 168 6.16 5.29 4.91
C LEU A 168 6.36 4.43 6.18
N LEU A 169 5.28 4.16 6.91
CA LEU A 169 5.33 3.37 8.16
C LEU A 169 5.80 1.95 7.88
N LEU A 170 5.37 1.34 6.79
CA LEU A 170 5.87 0.05 6.35
C LEU A 170 7.36 0.11 6.01
N ALA A 171 7.81 1.10 5.24
CA ALA A 171 9.22 1.25 4.89
C ALA A 171 10.08 1.43 6.15
N LEU A 172 9.66 2.25 7.10
CA LEU A 172 10.34 2.41 8.40
C LEU A 172 10.38 1.10 9.19
N THR A 173 9.28 0.35 9.17
CA THR A 173 9.19 -0.97 9.81
C THR A 173 10.20 -1.95 9.20
N LEU A 174 10.20 -2.08 7.88
CA LEU A 174 11.13 -2.96 7.16
C LEU A 174 12.58 -2.53 7.36
N TRP A 175 12.86 -1.21 7.39
CA TRP A 175 14.18 -0.69 7.71
C TRP A 175 14.66 -1.17 9.09
N GLN A 176 13.82 -1.07 10.13
CA GLN A 176 14.19 -1.56 11.46
C GLN A 176 14.37 -3.08 11.51
N ILE A 177 13.56 -3.84 10.76
CA ILE A 177 13.70 -5.30 10.66
C ILE A 177 15.02 -5.69 9.97
N ILE A 178 15.40 -5.00 8.89
CA ILE A 178 16.68 -5.21 8.18
C ILE A 178 17.86 -4.89 9.09
N GLU A 179 17.76 -3.83 9.88
CA GLU A 179 18.76 -3.46 10.91
C GLU A 179 18.65 -4.31 12.18
N ARG A 180 17.79 -5.34 12.20
CA ARG A 180 17.57 -6.29 13.31
C ARG A 180 17.08 -5.65 14.62
N ASN A 181 16.53 -4.45 14.54
CA ASN A 181 15.91 -3.73 15.65
C ASN A 181 14.43 -4.12 15.78
N TYR A 182 14.13 -5.41 16.00
CA TYR A 182 12.78 -5.97 15.91
C TYR A 182 11.77 -5.29 16.85
N LEU A 183 12.16 -5.01 18.10
CA LEU A 183 11.27 -4.34 19.05
C LEU A 183 11.00 -2.87 18.67
N VAL A 184 11.99 -2.19 18.08
CA VAL A 184 11.81 -0.81 17.59
C VAL A 184 10.88 -0.79 16.39
N ALA A 185 10.87 -1.84 15.57
CA ALA A 185 9.94 -1.99 14.46
C ALA A 185 8.47 -2.00 14.91
N LEU A 186 8.17 -2.34 16.17
CA LEU A 186 6.81 -2.29 16.71
C LEU A 186 6.24 -0.86 16.78
N LEU A 187 7.08 0.17 16.87
CA LEU A 187 6.64 1.57 16.93
C LEU A 187 5.94 2.03 15.63
N PRO A 188 6.56 1.94 14.44
CA PRO A 188 5.85 2.23 13.20
C PRO A 188 4.73 1.21 12.93
N MET A 189 4.86 -0.06 13.34
CA MET A 189 3.79 -1.05 13.19
C MET A 189 2.53 -0.69 13.98
N SER A 190 2.67 -0.16 15.20
CA SER A 190 1.51 0.19 16.01
C SER A 190 0.73 1.33 15.37
N VAL A 191 1.40 2.31 14.77
CA VAL A 191 0.72 3.37 14.00
C VAL A 191 0.14 2.79 12.69
N LEU A 192 0.87 1.91 12.01
CA LEU A 192 0.43 1.27 10.77
C LEU A 192 -0.86 0.45 10.97
N ALA A 193 -1.00 -0.26 12.10
CA ALA A 193 -2.19 -1.03 12.44
C ALA A 193 -3.49 -0.21 12.46
N PHE A 194 -3.38 1.10 12.72
CA PHE A 194 -4.47 2.06 12.71
C PHE A 194 -4.36 3.05 11.53
N THR A 195 -3.56 2.73 10.52
CA THR A 195 -3.45 3.49 9.26
C THR A 195 -3.95 2.66 8.07
N ARG A 196 -3.55 1.38 7.98
CA ARG A 196 -3.95 0.47 6.90
C ARG A 196 -3.96 -1.00 7.35
N PRO A 197 -4.79 -1.87 6.72
CA PRO A 197 -4.68 -3.30 6.94
C PRO A 197 -3.34 -3.84 6.41
N GLY A 198 -2.75 -4.81 7.09
CA GLY A 198 -1.53 -5.49 6.63
C GLY A 198 -0.52 -5.87 7.70
N VAL A 199 -0.68 -5.44 8.96
CA VAL A 199 0.25 -5.80 10.04
C VAL A 199 0.24 -7.31 10.34
N LEU A 200 -0.86 -8.01 10.07
CA LEU A 200 -0.89 -9.48 10.12
C LEU A 200 0.09 -10.14 9.12
N ALA A 201 0.31 -9.52 7.95
CA ALA A 201 1.34 -9.99 7.02
C ALA A 201 2.76 -9.78 7.56
N LEU A 202 3.00 -8.69 8.30
CA LEU A 202 4.27 -8.46 9.00
C LEU A 202 4.47 -9.50 10.11
N SER A 203 3.40 -9.85 10.84
CA SER A 203 3.43 -10.92 11.84
C SER A 203 3.84 -12.27 11.23
N LEU A 204 3.24 -12.63 10.09
CA LEU A 204 3.60 -13.83 9.35
C LEU A 204 5.07 -13.77 8.88
N MET A 205 5.49 -12.64 8.29
CA MET A 205 6.86 -12.44 7.86
C MET A 205 7.85 -12.63 9.01
N LEU A 206 7.61 -12.02 10.18
CA LEU A 206 8.49 -12.14 11.35
C LEU A 206 8.54 -13.58 11.88
N ALA A 207 7.40 -14.29 11.91
CA ALA A 207 7.35 -15.69 12.30
C ALA A 207 8.18 -16.57 11.34
N LEU A 208 8.03 -16.37 10.02
CA LEU A 208 8.81 -17.08 9.00
C LEU A 208 10.30 -16.73 9.07
N LEU A 209 10.64 -15.47 9.36
CA LEU A 209 12.02 -15.03 9.56
C LEU A 209 12.63 -15.72 10.78
N TRP A 210 11.89 -15.79 11.88
CA TRP A 210 12.31 -16.50 13.09
C TRP A 210 12.57 -17.98 12.80
N LEU A 211 11.63 -18.66 12.14
CA LEU A 211 11.77 -20.08 11.77
C LEU A 211 12.97 -20.33 10.87
N THR A 212 13.15 -19.47 9.85
CA THR A 212 14.26 -19.60 8.90
C THR A 212 15.60 -19.43 9.61
N ARG A 213 15.73 -18.42 10.46
CA ARG A 213 16.96 -18.17 11.23
C ARG A 213 17.22 -19.24 12.28
N TRP A 214 16.17 -19.77 12.91
CA TRP A 214 16.26 -20.89 13.84
C TRP A 214 16.85 -22.13 13.15
N TRP A 215 16.36 -22.47 11.94
CA TRP A 215 16.92 -23.59 11.17
C TRP A 215 18.36 -23.35 10.71
N GLN A 216 18.71 -22.13 10.30
CA GLN A 216 20.10 -21.79 9.97
C GLN A 216 21.02 -21.94 11.19
N ALA A 217 20.56 -21.50 12.37
CA ALA A 217 21.32 -21.60 13.61
C ALA A 217 21.56 -23.05 14.08
N ARG A 218 20.74 -24.03 13.66
CA ARG A 218 21.03 -25.45 13.95
C ARG A 218 22.34 -25.92 13.31
N ASN A 219 22.65 -25.39 12.13
CA ASN A 219 23.89 -25.71 11.42
C ASN A 219 25.03 -24.75 11.79
N GLN A 220 24.72 -23.54 12.27
CA GLN A 220 25.69 -22.51 12.65
C GLN A 220 25.23 -21.77 13.94
N PRO A 221 25.48 -22.34 15.14
CA PRO A 221 24.87 -21.87 16.39
C PRO A 221 25.12 -20.41 16.77
N SER A 222 26.24 -19.82 16.32
CA SER A 222 26.64 -18.43 16.61
C SER A 222 25.87 -17.36 15.84
N THR A 223 25.02 -17.74 14.88
CA THR A 223 24.36 -16.79 13.93
C THR A 223 23.04 -16.20 14.42
N PHE A 224 22.52 -16.68 15.56
CA PHE A 224 21.25 -16.24 16.12
C PHE A 224 21.32 -16.27 17.64
N ASP A 225 21.64 -15.14 18.26
CA ASP A 225 21.80 -15.05 19.72
C ASP A 225 20.44 -15.13 20.45
N THR A 226 20.48 -15.42 21.75
CA THR A 226 19.25 -15.60 22.56
C THR A 226 18.41 -14.33 22.65
N ARG A 227 19.04 -13.15 22.74
CA ARG A 227 18.33 -11.87 22.85
C ARG A 227 17.58 -11.57 21.54
N GLU A 228 18.24 -11.78 20.42
CA GLU A 228 17.71 -11.64 19.09
C GLU A 228 16.55 -12.61 18.87
N ARG A 229 16.69 -13.89 19.26
CA ARG A 229 15.63 -14.91 19.23
C ARG A 229 14.37 -14.46 19.96
N ILE A 230 14.53 -13.98 21.19
CA ILE A 230 13.42 -13.51 22.03
C ILE A 230 12.79 -12.26 21.41
N SER A 231 13.62 -11.28 21.02
CA SER A 231 13.13 -10.02 20.45
C SER A 231 12.31 -10.23 19.16
N LEU A 232 12.76 -11.12 18.28
CA LEU A 232 12.07 -11.43 17.03
C LEU A 232 10.78 -12.23 17.30
N ALA A 233 10.82 -13.22 18.19
CA ALA A 233 9.62 -13.97 18.58
C ALA A 233 8.55 -13.07 19.22
N LEU A 234 8.97 -12.22 20.17
CA LEU A 234 8.08 -11.26 20.82
C LEU A 234 7.49 -10.27 19.80
N SER A 235 8.31 -9.77 18.87
CA SER A 235 7.83 -8.87 17.82
C SER A 235 6.82 -9.55 16.90
N ALA A 236 7.02 -10.83 16.56
CA ALA A 236 6.05 -11.60 15.78
C ALA A 236 4.70 -11.68 16.51
N VAL A 237 4.69 -12.11 17.78
CA VAL A 237 3.46 -12.21 18.58
C VAL A 237 2.76 -10.86 18.76
N LEU A 238 3.51 -9.83 19.18
CA LEU A 238 2.95 -8.49 19.40
C LEU A 238 2.42 -7.87 18.12
N SER A 239 3.08 -8.07 16.97
CA SER A 239 2.56 -7.61 15.68
C SER A 239 1.26 -8.33 15.28
N GLY A 240 1.08 -9.60 15.65
CA GLY A 240 -0.18 -10.32 15.50
C GLY A 240 -1.31 -9.67 16.30
N VAL A 241 -1.04 -9.31 17.57
CA VAL A 241 -2.01 -8.58 18.41
C VAL A 241 -2.32 -7.20 17.83
N LEU A 242 -1.30 -6.44 17.42
CA LEU A 242 -1.47 -5.14 16.77
C LEU A 242 -2.30 -5.26 15.49
N GLY A 243 -2.08 -6.30 14.68
CA GLY A 243 -2.84 -6.55 13.47
C GLY A 243 -4.33 -6.81 13.69
N LEU A 244 -4.74 -7.20 14.89
CA LEU A 244 -6.14 -7.33 15.30
C LEU A 244 -6.67 -6.08 16.03
N GLY A 245 -5.81 -5.10 16.30
CA GLY A 245 -6.15 -3.93 17.11
C GLY A 245 -7.35 -3.14 16.58
N TRP A 246 -7.42 -2.94 15.26
CA TRP A 246 -8.56 -2.26 14.64
C TRP A 246 -9.85 -3.07 14.70
N THR A 247 -9.79 -4.37 14.41
CA THR A 247 -10.92 -5.30 14.56
C THR A 247 -11.49 -5.29 15.98
N ILE A 248 -10.61 -5.35 16.98
CA ILE A 248 -10.98 -5.28 18.40
C ILE A 248 -11.60 -3.93 18.74
N THR A 249 -11.04 -2.84 18.22
CA THR A 249 -11.56 -1.47 18.44
C THR A 249 -12.98 -1.33 17.90
N ALA A 250 -13.24 -1.79 16.67
CA ALA A 250 -14.57 -1.79 16.08
C ALA A 250 -15.56 -2.62 16.90
N ALA A 251 -15.16 -3.80 17.35
CA ALA A 251 -16.01 -4.67 18.14
C ALA A 251 -16.40 -4.04 19.49
N VAL A 252 -15.44 -3.42 20.18
CA VAL A 252 -15.69 -2.76 21.46
C VAL A 252 -16.57 -1.51 21.28
N ALA A 253 -16.28 -0.67 20.29
CA ALA A 253 -17.00 0.58 20.08
C ALA A 253 -18.46 0.39 19.66
N THR A 254 -18.72 -0.63 18.83
CA THR A 254 -20.07 -0.93 18.31
C THR A 254 -20.85 -1.92 19.17
N GLY A 255 -20.20 -2.57 20.13
CA GLY A 255 -20.77 -3.70 20.87
C GLY A 255 -21.00 -4.96 20.02
N ARG A 256 -20.48 -5.00 18.79
CA ARG A 256 -20.71 -6.09 17.82
C ARG A 256 -19.38 -6.80 17.47
N PRO A 257 -19.17 -8.07 17.88
CA PRO A 257 -17.90 -8.78 17.69
C PRO A 257 -17.39 -8.88 16.25
N ASP A 258 -18.30 -8.95 15.27
CA ASP A 258 -17.99 -9.08 13.84
C ASP A 258 -18.00 -7.73 13.09
N ALA A 259 -18.07 -6.59 13.78
CA ALA A 259 -18.32 -5.28 13.16
C ALA A 259 -17.37 -4.94 12.00
N TYR A 260 -16.06 -5.12 12.20
CA TYR A 260 -15.08 -4.86 11.14
C TYR A 260 -15.22 -5.84 9.98
N LEU A 261 -15.38 -7.14 10.26
CA LEU A 261 -15.56 -8.15 9.22
C LEU A 261 -16.83 -7.90 8.41
N ALA A 262 -17.96 -7.62 9.06
CA ALA A 262 -19.22 -7.31 8.41
C ALA A 262 -19.10 -6.06 7.51
N THR A 263 -18.34 -5.06 7.95
CA THR A 263 -18.06 -3.84 7.17
C THR A 263 -17.19 -4.14 5.94
N GLU A 264 -16.10 -4.90 6.09
CA GLU A 264 -15.25 -5.32 4.96
C GLU A 264 -16.03 -6.16 3.93
N MET A 265 -16.94 -7.00 4.43
CA MET A 265 -17.79 -7.84 3.60
C MET A 265 -18.84 -7.07 2.79
N ALA A 266 -19.24 -5.88 3.24
CA ALA A 266 -20.20 -5.03 2.52
C ALA A 266 -19.67 -4.58 1.14
N TRP A 267 -18.34 -4.50 0.97
CA TRP A 267 -17.71 -4.08 -0.28
C TRP A 267 -17.88 -5.07 -1.43
N ARG A 268 -17.99 -6.37 -1.12
CA ARG A 268 -18.12 -7.41 -2.14
C ARG A 268 -19.55 -7.85 -2.42
N GLN A 269 -20.52 -7.39 -1.62
CA GLN A 269 -21.93 -7.76 -1.77
C GLN A 269 -22.49 -7.43 -3.17
N VAL A 270 -22.05 -6.32 -3.76
CA VAL A 270 -22.48 -5.88 -5.10
C VAL A 270 -22.07 -6.87 -6.19
N TYR A 271 -20.99 -7.64 -5.99
CA TYR A 271 -20.50 -8.61 -6.97
C TYR A 271 -21.11 -10.00 -6.78
N VAL A 272 -21.15 -10.49 -5.53
CA VAL A 272 -21.40 -11.91 -5.25
C VAL A 272 -22.60 -12.17 -4.34
N GLY A 273 -23.26 -11.14 -3.79
CA GLY A 273 -24.47 -11.24 -2.97
C GLY A 273 -24.32 -11.97 -1.61
N GLY A 274 -23.19 -12.63 -1.34
CA GLY A 274 -22.92 -13.42 -0.14
C GLY A 274 -22.18 -12.67 0.97
N THR A 275 -22.40 -13.09 2.23
CA THR A 275 -21.84 -12.47 3.44
C THR A 275 -20.92 -13.38 4.25
N SER A 276 -20.75 -14.65 3.88
CA SER A 276 -19.80 -15.56 4.55
C SER A 276 -18.39 -15.21 4.14
N PHE A 277 -17.43 -15.23 5.07
CA PHE A 277 -15.99 -15.09 4.78
C PHE A 277 -15.29 -16.44 4.93
N ALA A 278 -14.55 -16.86 3.91
CA ALA A 278 -13.51 -17.87 4.04
C ALA A 278 -12.21 -17.36 3.40
N PRO A 279 -11.03 -17.74 3.94
CA PRO A 279 -9.76 -17.42 3.30
C PRO A 279 -9.73 -17.88 1.84
N PHE A 280 -9.17 -17.07 0.95
CA PHE A 280 -9.03 -17.30 -0.51
C PHE A 280 -10.32 -17.25 -1.33
N GLU A 281 -11.48 -17.35 -0.68
CA GLU A 281 -12.80 -17.29 -1.33
C GLU A 281 -12.97 -16.01 -2.15
N GLY A 282 -12.47 -14.87 -1.64
CA GLY A 282 -12.60 -13.59 -2.35
C GLY A 282 -11.98 -13.61 -3.75
N TRP A 283 -10.82 -14.24 -3.90
CA TRP A 283 -10.15 -14.40 -5.19
C TRP A 283 -10.89 -15.36 -6.11
N ILE A 284 -11.39 -16.46 -5.57
CA ILE A 284 -12.19 -17.43 -6.33
C ILE A 284 -13.44 -16.73 -6.88
N ALA A 285 -14.20 -16.10 -5.99
CA ALA A 285 -15.45 -15.43 -6.30
C ALA A 285 -15.28 -14.29 -7.31
N SER A 286 -14.24 -13.46 -7.16
CA SER A 286 -13.98 -12.37 -8.10
C SER A 286 -13.57 -12.87 -9.49
N PHE A 287 -12.68 -13.87 -9.57
CA PHE A 287 -12.28 -14.40 -10.88
C PHE A 287 -13.42 -15.13 -11.58
N ASP A 288 -14.24 -15.88 -10.83
CA ASP A 288 -15.44 -16.53 -11.40
C ASP A 288 -16.46 -15.49 -11.88
N TYR A 289 -16.60 -14.36 -11.17
CA TYR A 289 -17.46 -13.25 -11.59
C TYR A 289 -16.98 -12.62 -12.91
N HIS A 290 -15.67 -12.39 -13.07
CA HIS A 290 -15.13 -11.67 -14.24
C HIS A 290 -14.86 -12.57 -15.45
N PHE A 291 -14.50 -13.84 -15.25
CA PHE A 291 -14.02 -14.75 -16.30
C PHE A 291 -14.89 -16.01 -16.47
N GLY A 292 -15.86 -16.23 -15.58
CA GLY A 292 -16.75 -17.39 -15.60
C GLY A 292 -16.31 -18.51 -14.64
N SER A 293 -17.23 -19.44 -14.38
CA SER A 293 -17.04 -20.51 -13.39
C SER A 293 -15.80 -21.36 -13.65
N GLY A 294 -14.99 -21.57 -12.61
CA GLY A 294 -13.77 -22.39 -12.61
C GLY A 294 -12.48 -21.58 -12.78
N PHE A 295 -12.56 -20.34 -13.25
CA PHE A 295 -11.40 -19.45 -13.34
C PHE A 295 -10.90 -18.97 -11.97
N GLY A 296 -11.73 -19.05 -10.93
CA GLY A 296 -11.37 -18.77 -9.54
C GLY A 296 -10.15 -19.56 -9.07
N PHE A 297 -10.12 -20.87 -9.35
CA PHE A 297 -8.99 -21.73 -9.00
C PHE A 297 -7.74 -21.43 -9.83
N VAL A 298 -7.91 -21.00 -11.09
CA VAL A 298 -6.79 -20.57 -11.94
C VAL A 298 -6.15 -19.30 -11.39
N GLY A 299 -6.95 -18.30 -11.03
CA GLY A 299 -6.48 -17.06 -10.40
C GLY A 299 -5.71 -17.33 -9.10
N LEU A 300 -6.25 -18.22 -8.26
CA LEU A 300 -5.61 -18.62 -7.02
C LEU A 300 -4.29 -19.37 -7.26
N ALA A 301 -4.27 -20.31 -8.22
CA ALA A 301 -3.05 -21.04 -8.59
C ALA A 301 -1.96 -20.09 -9.12
N LEU A 302 -2.32 -19.11 -9.95
CA LEU A 302 -1.40 -18.07 -10.43
C LEU A 302 -0.86 -17.22 -9.27
N GLY A 303 -1.70 -16.87 -8.30
CA GLY A 303 -1.29 -16.17 -7.08
C GLY A 303 -0.24 -16.96 -6.28
N PHE A 304 -0.47 -18.25 -6.05
CA PHE A 304 0.49 -19.11 -5.36
C PHE A 304 1.77 -19.32 -6.18
N ALA A 305 1.67 -19.46 -7.51
CA ALA A 305 2.82 -19.55 -8.40
C ALA A 305 3.68 -18.27 -8.32
N LEU A 306 3.04 -17.10 -8.27
CA LEU A 306 3.72 -15.82 -8.10
C LEU A 306 4.46 -15.75 -6.76
N ILE A 307 3.83 -16.19 -5.66
CA ILE A 307 4.50 -16.27 -4.34
C ILE A 307 5.70 -17.22 -4.39
N ALA A 308 5.54 -18.39 -5.00
CA ALA A 308 6.63 -19.36 -5.15
C ALA A 308 7.79 -18.78 -5.98
N TRP A 309 7.49 -18.01 -7.03
CA TRP A 309 8.48 -17.26 -7.80
C TRP A 309 9.17 -16.20 -6.96
N MET A 310 8.44 -15.37 -6.20
CA MET A 310 9.02 -14.34 -5.32
C MET A 310 9.98 -14.95 -4.28
N LEU A 311 9.65 -16.14 -3.77
CA LEU A 311 10.52 -16.86 -2.85
C LEU A 311 11.78 -17.42 -3.53
N LYS A 312 11.75 -17.76 -4.82
CA LYS A 312 12.84 -18.50 -5.48
C LYS A 312 13.68 -17.66 -6.46
N ALA A 313 13.13 -16.59 -7.01
CA ALA A 313 13.78 -15.79 -8.05
C ALA A 313 15.13 -15.23 -7.61
N GLU A 314 16.17 -15.40 -8.44
CA GLU A 314 17.54 -14.94 -8.14
C GLU A 314 17.61 -13.43 -7.87
N THR A 315 16.81 -12.63 -8.59
CA THR A 315 16.74 -11.19 -8.39
C THR A 315 16.19 -10.83 -7.01
N MET A 316 15.19 -11.58 -6.54
CA MET A 316 14.66 -11.42 -5.19
C MET A 316 15.65 -11.90 -4.12
N GLN A 317 16.40 -12.99 -4.38
CA GLN A 317 17.43 -13.47 -3.45
C GLN A 317 18.51 -12.42 -3.16
N LYS A 318 18.85 -11.60 -4.15
CA LYS A 318 19.79 -10.48 -4.01
C LYS A 318 19.27 -9.34 -3.12
N LEU A 319 17.96 -9.26 -2.87
CA LEU A 319 17.33 -8.26 -2.01
C LEU A 319 17.22 -8.70 -0.53
N GLY A 320 17.84 -9.81 -0.16
CA GLY A 320 17.82 -10.31 1.22
C GLY A 320 16.59 -11.15 1.55
N LEU A 321 16.66 -11.82 2.70
CA LEU A 321 15.60 -12.71 3.17
C LEU A 321 14.38 -11.92 3.65
N GLU A 322 14.60 -10.78 4.30
CA GLU A 322 13.59 -9.93 4.90
C GLU A 322 12.61 -9.44 3.83
N LEU A 323 13.10 -8.84 2.75
CA LEU A 323 12.25 -8.31 1.69
C LEU A 323 11.52 -9.42 0.91
N ARG A 324 12.14 -10.59 0.76
CA ARG A 324 11.50 -11.79 0.18
C ARG A 324 10.33 -12.28 1.02
N LEU A 325 10.56 -12.49 2.31
CA LEU A 325 9.51 -12.92 3.22
C LEU A 325 8.40 -11.88 3.33
N TRP A 326 8.74 -10.59 3.27
CA TRP A 326 7.74 -9.52 3.24
C TRP A 326 6.80 -9.64 2.04
N VAL A 327 7.33 -9.61 0.81
CA VAL A 327 6.48 -9.64 -0.38
C VAL A 327 5.65 -10.92 -0.45
N SER A 328 6.22 -12.06 -0.07
CA SER A 328 5.50 -13.34 -0.05
C SER A 328 4.41 -13.38 1.02
N SER A 329 4.67 -12.88 2.22
CA SER A 329 3.69 -12.86 3.32
C SER A 329 2.56 -11.88 3.02
N TYR A 330 2.86 -10.72 2.45
CA TYR A 330 1.86 -9.72 2.08
C TYR A 330 1.01 -10.18 0.88
N SER A 331 1.62 -10.80 -0.13
CA SER A 331 0.86 -11.42 -1.21
C SER A 331 -0.04 -12.55 -0.70
N LEU A 332 0.43 -13.39 0.22
CA LEU A 332 -0.41 -14.43 0.82
C LEU A 332 -1.56 -13.83 1.64
N TYR A 333 -1.30 -12.75 2.38
CA TYR A 333 -2.33 -12.02 3.11
C TYR A 333 -3.40 -11.48 2.16
N LEU A 334 -3.02 -10.83 1.06
CA LEU A 334 -3.97 -10.36 0.04
C LEU A 334 -4.74 -11.52 -0.61
N LEU A 335 -4.08 -12.64 -0.93
CA LEU A 335 -4.78 -13.82 -1.43
C LEU A 335 -5.80 -14.35 -0.43
N ALA A 336 -5.45 -14.35 0.87
CA ALA A 336 -6.29 -14.91 1.91
C ALA A 336 -7.52 -14.05 2.20
N VAL A 337 -7.37 -12.73 2.35
CA VAL A 337 -8.44 -11.91 2.94
C VAL A 337 -9.10 -10.94 1.98
N PHE A 338 -8.46 -10.61 0.86
CA PHE A 338 -8.94 -9.55 -0.03
C PHE A 338 -9.79 -10.09 -1.18
N PHE A 339 -10.81 -9.32 -1.56
CA PHE A 339 -11.60 -9.55 -2.78
C PHE A 339 -11.01 -8.69 -3.90
N PRO A 340 -10.37 -9.27 -4.93
CA PRO A 340 -9.71 -8.48 -5.96
C PRO A 340 -10.73 -7.72 -6.80
N GLN A 341 -10.52 -6.41 -6.90
CA GLN A 341 -11.29 -5.44 -7.68
C GLN A 341 -10.37 -4.34 -8.23
N SER A 342 -10.88 -3.19 -8.68
CA SER A 342 -10.08 -2.07 -9.19
C SER A 342 -8.97 -1.62 -8.22
N SER A 343 -9.23 -1.63 -6.91
CA SER A 343 -8.24 -1.32 -5.86
C SER A 343 -7.09 -2.32 -5.68
N THR A 344 -7.11 -3.48 -6.35
CA THR A 344 -6.01 -4.45 -6.29
C THR A 344 -4.66 -3.83 -6.66
N PHE A 345 -4.65 -2.92 -7.65
CA PHE A 345 -3.41 -2.30 -8.13
C PHE A 345 -2.76 -1.38 -7.08
N ARG A 346 -3.54 -0.57 -6.35
CA ARG A 346 -2.97 0.27 -5.27
C ARG A 346 -2.61 -0.56 -4.04
N LEU A 347 -3.33 -1.64 -3.77
CA LEU A 347 -2.98 -2.58 -2.71
C LEU A 347 -1.70 -3.36 -3.01
N ALA A 348 -1.19 -3.33 -4.25
CA ALA A 348 0.13 -3.86 -4.57
C ALA A 348 1.28 -2.89 -4.21
N LEU A 349 1.03 -1.62 -3.86
CA LEU A 349 2.09 -0.66 -3.48
C LEU A 349 3.02 -1.16 -2.37
N PRO A 350 2.54 -1.82 -1.30
CA PRO A 350 3.40 -2.41 -0.27
C PRO A 350 4.36 -3.48 -0.80
N LEU A 351 4.16 -4.02 -2.01
CA LEU A 351 5.08 -4.92 -2.70
C LEU A 351 6.24 -4.18 -3.40
N PHE A 352 6.55 -2.94 -2.99
CA PHE A 352 7.57 -2.09 -3.61
C PHE A 352 8.95 -2.78 -3.75
N ALA A 353 9.29 -3.77 -2.92
CA ALA A 353 10.54 -4.52 -3.06
C ALA A 353 10.69 -5.23 -4.42
N LEU A 354 9.58 -5.58 -5.09
CA LEU A 354 9.60 -6.12 -6.45
C LEU A 354 10.21 -5.13 -7.47
N ALA A 355 10.09 -3.82 -7.22
CA ALA A 355 10.73 -2.80 -8.03
C ALA A 355 12.26 -2.91 -7.99
N GLY A 356 12.84 -3.33 -6.85
CA GLY A 356 14.26 -3.62 -6.72
C GLY A 356 14.69 -4.81 -7.59
N ALA A 357 13.88 -5.86 -7.64
CA ALA A 357 14.16 -7.04 -8.44
C ALA A 357 14.04 -6.74 -9.94
N LEU A 358 13.05 -5.95 -10.33
CA LEU A 358 12.89 -5.45 -11.69
C LEU A 358 14.05 -4.52 -12.10
N ALA A 359 14.50 -3.65 -11.19
CA ALA A 359 15.64 -2.79 -11.43
C ALA A 359 16.94 -3.58 -11.62
N LEU A 360 17.13 -4.67 -10.87
CA LEU A 360 18.24 -5.61 -11.10
C LEU A 360 18.14 -6.26 -12.48
N ALA A 361 16.98 -6.83 -12.83
CA ALA A 361 16.75 -7.51 -14.10
C ALA A 361 16.97 -6.60 -15.31
N THR A 362 16.61 -5.32 -15.18
CA THR A 362 16.70 -4.33 -16.26
C THR A 362 17.95 -3.44 -16.17
N SER A 363 18.83 -3.68 -15.20
CA SER A 363 19.99 -2.81 -14.94
C SER A 363 20.94 -2.71 -16.14
N ARG A 364 21.13 -3.81 -16.87
CA ARG A 364 21.98 -3.91 -18.07
C ARG A 364 21.24 -3.63 -19.38
N ALA A 365 19.95 -3.31 -19.34
CA ALA A 365 19.19 -2.98 -20.54
C ALA A 365 19.74 -1.71 -21.21
N SER A 366 19.63 -1.64 -22.54
CA SER A 366 20.05 -0.46 -23.30
C SER A 366 19.23 0.77 -22.90
N LYS A 367 19.75 1.97 -23.19
CA LYS A 367 19.06 3.24 -22.90
C LYS A 367 17.67 3.28 -23.55
N SER A 368 17.53 2.83 -24.79
CA SER A 368 16.26 2.79 -25.51
C SER A 368 15.23 1.89 -24.82
N VAL A 369 15.65 0.72 -24.32
CA VAL A 369 14.76 -0.18 -23.56
C VAL A 369 14.31 0.48 -22.25
N LYS A 370 15.21 1.14 -21.53
CA LYS A 370 14.84 1.86 -20.30
C LYS A 370 13.86 3.01 -20.56
N VAL A 371 14.05 3.75 -21.65
CA VAL A 371 13.11 4.80 -22.08
C VAL A 371 11.74 4.20 -22.40
N LEU A 372 11.70 3.11 -23.18
CA LEU A 372 10.45 2.41 -23.49
C LEU A 372 9.76 1.93 -22.20
N LEU A 373 10.49 1.36 -21.25
CA LEU A 373 9.93 0.95 -19.95
C LEU A 373 9.32 2.14 -19.20
N VAL A 374 10.00 3.28 -19.12
CA VAL A 374 9.44 4.49 -18.50
C VAL A 374 8.15 4.92 -19.21
N LEU A 375 8.16 5.01 -20.54
CA LEU A 375 6.98 5.40 -21.31
C LEU A 375 5.82 4.40 -21.12
N SER A 376 6.10 3.10 -21.08
CA SER A 376 5.11 2.07 -20.79
C SER A 376 4.51 2.21 -19.39
N LEU A 377 5.32 2.52 -18.37
CA LEU A 377 4.80 2.75 -17.01
C LEU A 377 3.92 3.99 -16.93
N ILE A 378 4.30 5.08 -17.60
CA ILE A 378 3.49 6.29 -17.70
C ILE A 378 2.16 5.98 -18.41
N ALA A 379 2.20 5.24 -19.51
CA ALA A 379 1.01 4.81 -20.23
C ALA A 379 0.11 3.90 -19.36
N LEU A 380 0.69 2.96 -18.61
CA LEU A 380 -0.05 2.09 -17.69
C LEU A 380 -0.66 2.88 -16.53
N GLN A 381 0.02 3.92 -16.04
CA GLN A 381 -0.51 4.82 -15.02
C GLN A 381 -1.72 5.60 -15.53
N PHE A 382 -1.63 6.13 -16.76
CA PHE A 382 -2.76 6.80 -17.39
C PHE A 382 -3.90 5.83 -17.68
N ALA A 383 -3.61 4.63 -18.19
CA ALA A 383 -4.61 3.58 -18.40
C ALA A 383 -5.31 3.18 -17.11
N TRP A 384 -4.59 3.08 -15.99
CA TRP A 384 -5.18 2.84 -14.67
C TRP A 384 -6.08 4.02 -14.24
N MET A 385 -5.66 5.27 -14.46
CA MET A 385 -6.53 6.42 -14.20
C MET A 385 -7.82 6.36 -15.03
N LEU A 386 -7.73 6.04 -16.32
CA LEU A 386 -8.90 5.93 -17.19
C LEU A 386 -9.84 4.79 -16.79
N ALA A 387 -9.28 3.65 -16.37
CA ALA A 387 -10.05 2.44 -16.09
C ALA A 387 -10.57 2.37 -14.64
N CYS A 388 -9.91 3.04 -13.70
CA CYS A 388 -10.23 2.90 -12.28
C CYS A 388 -10.53 4.24 -11.59
N TRP A 389 -9.94 5.36 -12.04
CA TRP A 389 -10.07 6.65 -11.35
C TRP A 389 -11.08 7.60 -12.00
N VAL A 390 -11.14 7.69 -13.33
CA VAL A 390 -12.15 8.48 -14.03
C VAL A 390 -13.49 7.78 -13.85
N PHE A 391 -14.41 8.44 -13.17
CA PHE A 391 -15.72 7.88 -12.90
C PHE A 391 -16.61 7.98 -14.14
N VAL A 392 -17.18 6.84 -14.55
CA VAL A 392 -18.19 6.76 -15.61
C VAL A 392 -19.36 5.91 -15.14
N ALA A 393 -20.55 6.48 -15.01
CA ALA A 393 -21.72 5.72 -14.59
C ALA A 393 -22.13 4.67 -15.65
N PRO A 394 -22.54 3.45 -15.24
CA PRO A 394 -22.51 2.92 -13.88
C PRO A 394 -21.13 2.33 -13.53
N ASP A 395 -20.42 2.95 -12.59
CA ASP A 395 -19.23 2.39 -11.95
C ASP A 395 -19.45 2.40 -10.43
N PHE A 396 -19.07 1.30 -9.79
CA PHE A 396 -19.23 1.04 -8.38
C PHE A 396 -17.96 0.48 -7.73
N THR A 397 -16.82 0.52 -8.44
CA THR A 397 -15.59 -0.16 -8.03
C THR A 397 -14.51 0.85 -7.60
N PRO A 398 -14.31 1.10 -6.30
CA PRO A 398 -13.36 2.12 -5.86
C PRO A 398 -11.90 1.76 -6.25
N PRO A 399 -11.17 2.67 -6.92
CA PRO A 399 -9.78 2.50 -7.35
C PRO A 399 -8.81 2.31 -6.19
#